data_AF-A0A2G9UNB2-F1
#
_entry.id   AF-A0A2G9UNB2-F1
#
_cell.length_a   1.000
_cell.length_b   1.000
_cell.length_c   1.000
_cell.angle_alpha   90.00
_cell.angle_beta   90.00
_cell.angle_gamma   90.00
#
_symmetry.space_group_name_H-M   'P 1'
#
loop_
_entity.id
_entity.type
_entity.pdbx_description
1 polymer ?
#
loop_
_entity_poly.entity_id
_entity_poly.type
_entity_poly.pdbx_seq_one_letter_code
_entity_poly.pdbx_strand_id
1 'polypeptide(L)'
;MWSATEALAGLVPNCICGASYDLRFCAPHSLPCAHTFCLMCLSKEKQTKKRRCPSCRKKYSSFVLNTALAEVVRRVRQRREWLEQRSVRCDECESRRSVTAMRRCISCSRDMNKHMSAGLTLVSSRLLFGYHFSSNK
;
A
#
# COMPACT_ATOMS: atom_id res chain seq x y z
N MET A 1 1.85 10.22 4.05
CA MET A 1 0.59 10.03 3.32
C MET A 1 0.78 8.84 2.40
N TRP A 2 0.19 7.70 2.78
CA TRP A 2 0.27 6.47 2.01
C TRP A 2 -0.37 6.65 0.63
N SER A 3 0.20 6.02 -0.39
CA SER A 3 -0.46 5.97 -1.70
C SER A 3 -1.79 5.22 -1.59
N ALA A 4 -2.80 5.57 -2.39
CA ALA A 4 -4.09 4.86 -2.36
C ALA A 4 -3.92 3.35 -2.61
N THR A 5 -2.91 2.98 -3.40
CA THR A 5 -2.46 1.60 -3.61
C THR A 5 -1.89 0.93 -2.37
N GLU A 6 -1.15 1.65 -1.51
CA GLU A 6 -0.66 1.13 -0.21
C GLU A 6 -1.82 0.90 0.75
N ALA A 7 -2.81 1.81 0.79
CA ALA A 7 -3.99 1.64 1.65
C ALA A 7 -4.79 0.38 1.29
N LEU A 8 -4.86 0.03 0.00
CA LEU A 8 -5.53 -1.19 -0.47
C LEU A 8 -4.74 -2.47 -0.15
N ALA A 9 -3.41 -2.39 -0.02
CA ALA A 9 -2.57 -3.57 0.20
C ALA A 9 -2.83 -4.26 1.55
N GLY A 10 -3.32 -3.53 2.55
CA GLY A 10 -3.63 -4.06 3.88
C GLY A 10 -5.08 -4.49 4.10
N LEU A 11 -5.98 -4.26 3.12
CA LEU A 11 -7.42 -4.55 3.32
C LEU A 11 -7.75 -6.04 3.28
N VAL A 12 -7.01 -6.81 2.49
CA VAL A 12 -7.19 -8.25 2.39
C VAL A 12 -6.08 -8.92 3.20
N PRO A 13 -6.40 -9.71 4.23
CA PRO A 13 -5.38 -10.44 4.97
C PRO A 13 -4.72 -11.48 4.07
N ASN A 14 -3.44 -11.76 4.31
CA ASN A 14 -2.77 -12.88 3.66
C ASN A 14 -3.17 -14.20 4.32
N CYS A 15 -3.10 -15.28 3.55
CA CYS A 15 -3.20 -16.64 4.09
C CYS A 15 -1.99 -16.92 5.00
N ILE A 16 -2.10 -17.90 5.90
CA ILE A 16 -1.00 -18.31 6.79
C ILE A 16 0.27 -18.76 6.04
N CYS A 17 0.16 -19.12 4.76
CA CYS A 17 1.31 -19.44 3.91
C CYS A 17 2.02 -18.20 3.34
N GLY A 18 1.59 -17.00 3.73
CA GLY A 18 2.11 -15.72 3.23
C GLY A 18 1.49 -15.25 1.90
N ALA A 19 0.80 -16.13 1.17
CA ALA A 19 0.19 -15.77 -0.11
C ALA A 19 -1.03 -14.86 0.08
N SER A 20 -1.13 -13.83 -0.75
CA SER A 20 -2.35 -13.04 -0.90
C SER A 20 -3.44 -13.85 -1.57
N TYR A 21 -4.69 -13.66 -1.14
CA TYR A 21 -5.81 -14.33 -1.78
C TYR A 21 -6.01 -13.85 -3.23
N ASP A 22 -6.38 -14.79 -4.09
CA ASP A 22 -6.80 -14.53 -5.47
C ASP A 22 -8.14 -15.22 -5.75
N LEU A 23 -8.53 -15.28 -7.02
CA LEU A 23 -9.77 -15.95 -7.46
C LEU A 23 -9.49 -17.32 -8.12
N ARG A 24 -8.27 -17.84 -8.00
CA ARG A 24 -7.78 -19.07 -8.64
C ARG A 24 -7.15 -20.00 -7.59
N PHE A 25 -5.83 -20.19 -7.66
CA PHE A 25 -5.10 -21.16 -6.82
C PHE A 25 -5.02 -20.72 -5.36
N CYS A 26 -4.98 -19.42 -5.12
CA CYS A 26 -5.06 -18.85 -3.78
C CYS A 26 -6.49 -18.40 -3.42
N ALA A 27 -7.53 -19.05 -3.96
CA ALA A 27 -8.92 -18.74 -3.61
C ALA A 27 -9.22 -19.04 -2.12
N PRO A 28 -9.87 -18.12 -1.39
CA PRO A 28 -10.14 -18.28 0.04
C PRO A 28 -11.24 -19.31 0.30
N HIS A 29 -10.94 -20.35 1.07
CA HIS A 29 -11.89 -21.40 1.45
C HIS A 29 -12.02 -21.50 2.97
N SER A 30 -13.26 -21.56 3.44
CA SER A 30 -13.58 -21.69 4.85
C SER A 30 -13.85 -23.15 5.22
N LEU A 31 -13.34 -23.52 6.39
CA LEU A 31 -13.62 -24.79 7.04
C LEU A 31 -14.88 -24.66 7.92
N PRO A 32 -15.50 -25.78 8.36
CA PRO A 32 -16.61 -25.76 9.32
C PRO A 32 -16.26 -25.08 10.66
N CYS A 33 -14.97 -24.98 10.99
CA CYS A 33 -14.47 -24.25 12.16
C CYS A 33 -14.28 -22.74 11.94
N ALA A 34 -14.85 -22.19 10.87
CA ALA A 34 -14.81 -20.78 10.45
C ALA A 34 -13.42 -20.19 10.10
N HIS A 35 -12.34 -20.97 10.19
CA HIS A 35 -11.03 -20.54 9.70
C HIS A 35 -10.96 -20.61 8.18
N THR A 36 -10.25 -19.66 7.57
CA THR A 36 -10.15 -19.51 6.12
C THR A 36 -8.71 -19.68 5.65
N PHE A 37 -8.50 -20.46 4.59
CA PHE A 37 -7.19 -20.77 4.02
C PHE A 37 -7.28 -20.75 2.50
N CYS A 38 -6.15 -20.60 1.81
CA CYS A 38 -6.17 -20.64 0.35
C CYS A 38 -6.34 -22.09 -0.17
N LEU A 39 -6.90 -22.25 -1.36
CA LEU A 39 -7.17 -23.56 -1.97
C LEU A 39 -5.89 -24.42 -2.06
N MET A 40 -4.75 -23.81 -2.41
CA MET A 40 -3.45 -24.51 -2.41
C MET A 40 -3.08 -25.10 -1.04
N CYS A 41 -3.33 -24.39 0.06
CA CYS A 41 -3.04 -24.90 1.40
C CYS A 41 -3.93 -26.11 1.73
N LEU A 42 -5.23 -26.02 1.46
CA LEU A 42 -6.17 -27.10 1.76
C LEU A 42 -6.00 -28.31 0.82
N SER A 43 -5.55 -28.09 -0.40
CA SER A 43 -5.29 -29.16 -1.38
C SER A 43 -4.06 -29.99 -1.02
N LYS A 44 -3.02 -29.37 -0.44
CA LYS A 44 -1.87 -30.10 0.13
C LYS A 44 -2.31 -31.00 1.29
N GLU A 45 -3.17 -30.48 2.17
CA GLU A 45 -3.72 -31.24 3.30
C GLU A 45 -4.69 -32.35 2.85
N LYS A 46 -5.27 -32.25 1.64
CA LYS A 46 -6.19 -33.25 1.09
C LYS A 46 -5.56 -34.65 1.01
N GLN A 47 -4.23 -34.72 0.92
CA GLN A 47 -3.43 -35.94 0.83
C GLN A 47 -3.23 -36.65 2.18
N THR A 48 -3.64 -36.06 3.31
CA THR A 48 -3.50 -36.67 4.64
C THR A 48 -4.79 -37.38 5.06
N LYS A 49 -4.67 -38.56 5.69
CA LYS A 49 -5.82 -39.35 6.18
C LYS A 49 -6.59 -38.69 7.34
N LYS A 50 -6.04 -37.62 7.96
CA LYS A 50 -6.61 -36.95 9.14
C LYS A 50 -6.56 -35.44 8.98
N ARG A 51 -7.44 -34.90 8.13
CA ARG A 51 -7.55 -33.45 7.90
C ARG A 51 -7.91 -32.70 9.19
N ARG A 52 -7.05 -31.76 9.57
CA ARG A 52 -7.23 -30.90 10.74
C ARG A 52 -6.96 -29.45 10.38
N CYS A 53 -7.76 -28.54 10.92
CA CYS A 53 -7.56 -27.11 10.71
C CYS A 53 -6.13 -26.71 11.11
N PRO A 54 -5.36 -26.04 10.23
CA PRO A 54 -4.02 -25.58 10.57
C PRO A 54 -3.97 -24.64 11.79
N SER A 55 -5.02 -23.84 12.02
CA SER A 55 -5.09 -22.88 13.13
C SER A 55 -5.57 -23.50 14.44
N CYS A 56 -6.69 -24.23 14.44
CA CYS A 56 -7.33 -24.69 15.68
C CYS A 56 -7.36 -26.21 15.86
N ARG A 57 -6.75 -26.97 14.94
CA ARG A 57 -6.60 -28.44 14.97
C ARG A 57 -7.91 -29.27 14.98
N LYS A 58 -9.08 -28.62 14.92
CA LYS A 58 -10.39 -29.27 14.75
C LYS A 58 -10.40 -30.10 13.47
N LYS A 59 -10.96 -31.32 13.54
CA LYS A 59 -11.14 -32.19 12.38
C LYS A 59 -12.14 -31.57 11.40
N TYR A 60 -11.97 -31.81 10.11
CA TYR A 60 -12.93 -31.42 9.09
C TYR A 60 -12.98 -32.44 7.95
N SER A 61 -14.15 -32.59 7.32
CA SER A 61 -14.36 -33.47 6.18
C SER A 61 -14.31 -32.72 4.84
N SER A 62 -14.80 -31.48 4.83
CA SER A 62 -14.90 -30.63 3.64
C SER A 62 -14.52 -29.18 3.94
N PHE A 63 -14.41 -28.38 2.88
CA PHE A 63 -14.23 -26.94 2.92
C PHE A 63 -14.99 -26.34 1.74
N VAL A 64 -15.39 -25.07 1.86
CA VAL A 64 -16.20 -24.36 0.86
C VAL A 64 -15.55 -23.02 0.51
N LEU A 65 -15.77 -22.53 -0.72
CA LEU A 65 -15.30 -21.20 -1.13
C LEU A 65 -15.93 -20.15 -0.22
N ASN A 66 -15.11 -19.28 0.37
CA ASN A 66 -15.58 -18.10 1.08
C ASN A 66 -15.92 -17.01 0.05
N THR A 67 -17.16 -17.04 -0.43
CA THR A 67 -17.64 -16.12 -1.48
C THR A 67 -17.59 -14.67 -1.05
N ALA A 68 -17.83 -14.36 0.22
CA ALA A 68 -17.74 -13.01 0.76
C ALA A 68 -16.30 -12.46 0.67
N LEU A 69 -15.31 -13.23 1.14
CA LEU A 69 -13.90 -12.82 1.03
C LEU A 69 -13.43 -12.78 -0.43
N ALA A 70 -13.86 -13.74 -1.26
CA ALA A 70 -13.55 -13.73 -2.69
C ALA A 70 -14.09 -12.47 -3.39
N GLU A 71 -15.29 -12.01 -3.03
CA GLU A 71 -15.88 -10.78 -3.56
C GLU A 71 -15.11 -9.53 -3.10
N VAL A 72 -14.66 -9.49 -1.84
CA VAL A 72 -13.79 -8.41 -1.35
C VAL A 72 -12.46 -8.40 -2.13
N VAL A 73 -11.83 -9.57 -2.31
CA VAL A 73 -10.59 -9.71 -3.12
C VAL A 73 -10.81 -9.17 -4.53
N ARG A 74 -11.93 -9.53 -5.18
CA ARG A 74 -12.28 -9.06 -6.52
C ARG A 74 -12.41 -7.53 -6.57
N ARG A 75 -13.15 -6.93 -5.63
CA ARG A 75 -13.35 -5.47 -5.58
C ARG A 75 -12.07 -4.71 -5.31
N VAL A 76 -11.23 -5.20 -4.40
CA VAL A 76 -9.94 -4.59 -4.08
C VAL A 76 -9.01 -4.64 -5.30
N ARG A 77 -8.96 -5.77 -6.01
CA ARG A 77 -8.19 -5.90 -7.27
C ARG A 77 -8.68 -4.93 -8.34
N GLN A 78 -9.97 -4.90 -8.61
CA GLN A 78 -10.57 -3.97 -9.57
C GLN A 78 -10.27 -2.51 -9.23
N ARG A 79 -10.35 -2.15 -7.93
CA ARG A 79 -10.04 -0.79 -7.48
C ARG A 79 -8.55 -0.46 -7.65
N ARG A 80 -7.67 -1.43 -7.40
CA ARG A 80 -6.22 -1.28 -7.58
C ARG A 80 -5.89 -1.03 -9.05
N GLU A 81 -6.43 -1.85 -9.95
CA GLU A 81 -6.27 -1.70 -11.40
C GLU A 81 -6.77 -0.34 -11.88
N TRP A 82 -7.95 0.10 -11.42
CA TRP A 82 -8.49 1.42 -11.74
C TRP A 82 -7.60 2.58 -11.28
N LEU A 83 -7.00 2.46 -10.09
CA LEU A 83 -6.04 3.46 -9.59
C LEU A 83 -4.72 3.43 -10.36
N GLU A 84 -4.24 2.24 -10.73
CA GLU A 84 -3.02 2.05 -11.53
C GLU A 84 -3.18 2.67 -12.93
N GLN A 85 -4.33 2.49 -13.58
CA GLN A 85 -4.65 3.11 -14.88
C GLN A 85 -4.71 4.64 -14.82
N ARG A 86 -5.08 5.21 -13.66
CA ARG A 86 -5.22 6.67 -13.46
C ARG A 86 -4.01 7.29 -12.77
N SER A 87 -2.89 6.56 -12.71
CA SER A 87 -1.66 7.03 -12.09
C SER A 87 -0.48 6.87 -13.03
N VAL A 88 0.48 7.78 -12.88
CA VAL A 88 1.75 7.80 -13.59
C VAL A 88 2.87 7.76 -12.56
N ARG A 89 3.99 7.14 -12.94
CA ARG A 89 5.21 7.15 -12.13
C ARG A 89 5.87 8.51 -12.31
N CYS A 90 6.16 9.20 -11.22
CA CYS A 90 6.88 10.46 -11.28
C CYS A 90 8.36 10.21 -11.62
N ASP A 91 8.91 10.93 -12.58
CA ASP A 91 10.31 10.75 -13.01
C ASP A 91 11.33 11.22 -11.95
N GLU A 92 10.94 12.18 -11.10
CA GLU A 92 11.82 12.77 -10.09
C GLU A 92 12.00 11.91 -8.83
N CYS A 93 10.89 11.34 -8.33
CA CYS A 93 10.88 10.63 -7.04
C CYS A 93 10.39 9.19 -7.15
N GLU A 94 10.13 8.72 -8.37
CA GLU A 94 9.65 7.38 -8.71
C GLU A 94 8.32 6.93 -8.08
N SER A 95 7.72 7.77 -7.25
CA SER A 95 6.43 7.47 -6.64
C SER A 95 5.30 7.49 -7.67
N ARG A 96 4.41 6.50 -7.60
CA ARG A 96 3.21 6.46 -8.43
C ARG A 96 2.18 7.45 -7.87
N ARG A 97 1.75 8.40 -8.70
CA ARG A 97 0.82 9.48 -8.32
C ARG A 97 -0.34 9.52 -9.31
N SER A 98 -1.53 9.91 -8.84
CA SER A 98 -2.65 10.15 -9.74
C SER A 98 -2.28 11.24 -10.75
N VAL A 99 -2.68 11.09 -12.01
CA VAL A 99 -2.35 12.03 -13.10
C VAL A 99 -2.75 13.47 -12.76
N THR A 100 -3.90 13.67 -12.11
CA THR A 100 -4.40 14.99 -11.68
C THR A 100 -3.51 15.68 -10.63
N ALA A 101 -2.73 14.92 -9.86
CA ALA A 101 -1.87 15.45 -8.79
C ALA A 101 -0.44 15.79 -9.27
N MET A 102 -0.13 15.55 -10.55
CA MET A 102 1.25 15.55 -11.05
C MET A 102 1.87 16.95 -11.18
N ARG A 103 1.06 18.03 -11.31
CA ARG A 103 1.57 19.42 -11.24
C ARG A 103 2.26 19.74 -9.90
N ARG A 104 1.96 18.98 -8.84
CA ARG A 104 2.61 19.06 -7.52
C ARG A 104 2.61 17.69 -6.87
N CYS A 105 3.39 16.76 -7.44
CA CYS A 105 3.74 15.53 -6.75
C CYS A 105 4.13 15.88 -5.30
N ILE A 106 3.42 15.34 -4.28
CA ILE A 106 3.60 15.79 -2.87
C ILE A 106 5.05 15.66 -2.41
N SER A 107 5.78 14.63 -2.87
CA SER A 107 7.21 14.47 -2.61
C SER A 107 8.02 15.60 -3.22
N CYS A 108 7.88 15.84 -4.53
CA CYS A 108 8.55 16.90 -5.28
C CYS A 108 8.23 18.29 -4.71
N SER A 109 6.96 18.53 -4.33
CA SER A 109 6.56 19.78 -3.66
C SER A 109 7.22 19.93 -2.29
N ARG A 110 7.36 18.84 -1.52
CA ARG A 110 8.06 18.86 -0.23
C ARG A 110 9.55 19.07 -0.41
N ASP A 111 10.18 18.42 -1.38
CA ASP A 111 11.60 18.54 -1.65
C ASP A 111 11.93 19.95 -2.19
N MET A 112 11.14 20.49 -3.12
CA MET A 112 11.25 21.90 -3.54
C MET A 112 11.12 22.86 -2.34
N ASN A 113 10.15 22.63 -1.44
CA ASN A 113 9.98 23.47 -0.26
C ASN A 113 11.15 23.37 0.73
N LYS A 114 11.79 22.20 0.88
CA LYS A 114 13.03 22.07 1.68
C LYS A 114 14.12 22.99 1.11
N HIS A 115 14.35 22.94 -0.20
CA HIS A 115 15.36 23.78 -0.86
C HIS A 115 15.01 25.28 -0.82
N MET A 116 13.74 25.66 -0.98
CA MET A 116 13.29 27.06 -0.88
C MET A 116 13.37 27.60 0.55
N SER A 117 13.05 26.80 1.56
CA SER A 117 13.14 27.20 2.98
C SER A 117 14.59 27.41 3.45
N ALA A 118 15.55 26.67 2.89
CA ALA A 118 16.98 26.90 3.13
C ALA A 118 17.50 28.21 2.53
N GLY A 119 16.86 28.71 1.46
CA GLY A 119 17.17 30.00 0.85
C GLY A 119 16.72 31.22 1.68
N LEU A 120 15.76 31.07 2.60
CA LEU A 120 15.30 32.14 3.47
C LEU A 120 16.14 32.29 4.75
N THR A 121 16.91 31.28 5.12
CA THR A 121 17.85 31.36 6.26
C THR A 121 19.18 32.05 5.95
N LEU A 122 19.48 32.36 4.68
CA LEU A 122 20.75 32.99 4.27
C LEU A 122 20.65 34.48 3.92
N VAL A 123 19.45 35.07 3.95
CA VAL A 123 19.27 36.53 3.77
C VAL A 123 19.13 37.28 5.10
N SER A 124 19.17 36.58 6.24
CA SER A 124 19.06 37.18 7.59
C SER A 124 20.39 37.31 8.34
N SER A 125 21.52 37.36 7.63
CA SER A 125 22.84 37.58 8.28
C SER A 125 23.64 38.76 7.69
N ARG A 126 23.03 39.57 6.81
CA ARG A 126 23.66 40.80 6.28
C ARG A 126 22.90 42.09 6.66
N LEU A 127 22.15 42.06 7.76
CA LEU A 127 21.52 43.25 8.35
C LEU A 127 22.04 43.51 9.76
N LEU A 128 23.36 43.45 9.99
CA LEU A 128 23.98 44.03 11.18
C LEU A 128 25.40 44.48 10.81
N PHE A 129 25.55 45.78 10.55
CA PHE A 129 26.75 46.64 10.51
C PHE A 129 26.38 47.73 9.49
N GLY A 130 25.76 48.83 9.89
CA GLY A 130 26.26 49.78 10.86
C GLY A 130 26.50 51.08 10.09
N TYR A 131 25.67 52.08 10.34
CA TYR A 131 25.75 53.40 9.71
C TYR A 131 27.15 54.01 9.87
N HIS A 132 27.70 54.57 8.80
CA HIS A 132 28.50 55.80 8.94
C HIS A 132 28.21 56.75 7.80
N PHE A 133 27.52 57.83 8.17
CA PHE A 133 27.36 59.06 7.43
C PHE A 133 28.70 59.81 7.45
N SER A 134 29.16 60.31 6.30
CA SER A 134 29.97 61.53 6.28
C SER A 134 29.86 62.23 4.92
N SER A 135 29.70 63.54 5.00
CA SER A 135 29.31 64.49 3.97
C SER A 135 30.53 65.16 3.32
N ASN A 136 30.33 65.70 2.10
CA ASN A 136 31.15 66.71 1.38
C ASN A 136 32.57 66.28 0.96
N LYS A 137 33.04 66.50 -0.28
CA LYS A 137 32.94 67.64 -1.20
C LYS A 137 32.98 67.16 -2.66
#